data_AF-A0A7C2RNG8-F1
#
_entry.id   AF-A0A7C2RNG8-F1
#
_cell.length_a   1.000
_cell.length_b   1.000
_cell.length_c   1.000
_cell.angle_alpha   90.00
_cell.angle_beta   90.00
_cell.angle_gamma   90.00
#
_symmetry.space_group_name_H-M   'P 1'
#
loop_
_entity.id
_entity.type
_entity.pdbx_description
1 polymer ?
#
loop_
_entity_poly.entity_id
_entity_poly.type
_entity_poly.pdbx_seq_one_letter_code
_entity_poly.pdbx_strand_id
1 'polypeptide(L)'
;MRKGLLSIRYRVLYLDDDSIPTEGFINDCFYRGDFDILETVIYPRNRGSRLYTFIDYMRTNACLTWCSLFQTLSKPVWVHGEAMCVNAEADEAISWDFDSKAEDLVYGQIAVSNGFRMGFSYSGVNITSPLTAKDFLRQRRRWTWGIIDSLHILPHGSRIRTSIAIMFGFLIFPSSALFAVLTALNIIYLDPLYYVMGIIAMILWLIHWGVTGYMIGRKPRYFILGLIASYPSSFWTFITSSIAILRRPPESFEVIKKKV
;
A
#
# COMPACT_ATOMS: atom_id res chain seq x y z
N MET A 1 15.86 -14.40 39.43
CA MET A 1 15.26 -15.44 38.57
C MET A 1 15.94 -15.41 37.21
N ARG A 2 16.71 -16.45 36.86
CA ARG A 2 17.27 -16.60 35.51
C ARG A 2 16.11 -16.93 34.56
N LYS A 3 15.78 -16.02 33.63
CA LYS A 3 14.87 -16.32 32.51
C LYS A 3 15.54 -17.42 31.68
N GLY A 4 14.91 -18.58 31.62
CA GLY A 4 15.37 -19.70 30.80
C GLY A 4 15.39 -19.30 29.33
N LEU A 5 16.59 -19.16 28.77
CA LEU A 5 16.85 -19.06 27.35
C LEU A 5 16.52 -20.39 26.67
N LEU A 6 15.26 -20.57 26.29
CA LEU A 6 14.96 -21.23 25.03
C LEU A 6 14.80 -20.09 24.03
N SER A 7 15.81 -19.82 23.21
CA SER A 7 15.62 -18.97 22.02
C SER A 7 14.71 -19.76 21.08
N ILE A 8 13.40 -19.68 21.29
CA ILE A 8 12.45 -20.33 20.40
C ILE A 8 12.57 -19.58 19.08
N ARG A 9 13.15 -20.22 18.06
CA ARG A 9 13.11 -19.70 16.70
C ARG A 9 11.67 -19.83 16.21
N TYR A 10 10.87 -18.80 16.43
CA TYR A 10 9.51 -18.70 15.92
C TYR A 10 9.42 -17.62 14.84
N ARG A 11 8.30 -17.65 14.14
CA ARG A 11 7.84 -16.56 13.28
C ARG A 11 6.38 -16.28 13.61
N VAL A 12 6.03 -15.01 13.64
CA VAL A 12 4.66 -14.54 13.88
C VAL A 12 4.10 -14.05 12.57
N LEU A 13 2.87 -14.43 12.28
CA LEU A 13 2.11 -13.92 11.15
C LEU A 13 0.99 -13.03 11.68
N TYR A 14 1.15 -11.73 11.54
CA TYR A 14 0.16 -10.71 11.87
C TYR A 14 -0.85 -10.58 10.73
N LEU A 15 -2.14 -10.66 11.06
CA LEU A 15 -3.27 -10.60 10.12
C LEU A 15 -4.38 -9.74 10.69
N ASP A 16 -4.98 -8.91 9.84
CA ASP A 16 -6.27 -8.29 10.11
C ASP A 16 -7.39 -9.34 10.15
N ASP A 17 -8.51 -9.01 10.79
CA ASP A 17 -9.67 -9.90 10.96
C ASP A 17 -10.31 -10.35 9.63
N ASP A 18 -10.11 -9.61 8.55
CA ASP A 18 -10.61 -9.94 7.21
C ASP A 18 -9.53 -10.41 6.22
N SER A 19 -8.29 -10.57 6.68
CA SER A 19 -7.17 -11.02 5.87
C SER A 19 -7.11 -12.54 5.76
N ILE A 20 -7.03 -13.02 4.52
CA ILE A 20 -6.85 -14.44 4.20
C ILE A 20 -5.54 -14.59 3.42
N PRO A 21 -4.44 -14.98 4.07
CA PRO A 21 -3.17 -15.17 3.40
C PRO A 21 -3.25 -16.32 2.40
N THR A 22 -2.52 -16.21 1.29
CA THR A 22 -2.37 -17.34 0.37
C THR A 22 -1.45 -18.39 0.96
N GLU A 23 -1.60 -19.64 0.54
CA GLU A 23 -0.67 -20.72 0.90
C GLU A 23 0.77 -20.35 0.53
N GLY A 24 0.98 -19.73 -0.63
CA GLY A 24 2.30 -19.25 -1.05
C GLY A 24 2.89 -18.24 -0.05
N PHE A 25 2.09 -17.32 0.50
CA PHE A 25 2.58 -16.36 1.47
C PHE A 25 2.87 -17.00 2.84
N ILE A 26 2.05 -17.97 3.26
CA ILE A 26 2.33 -18.78 4.46
C ILE A 26 3.68 -19.50 4.28
N ASN A 27 3.89 -20.13 3.14
CA ASN A 27 5.14 -20.82 2.84
C ASN A 27 6.33 -19.85 2.82
N ASP A 28 6.18 -18.68 2.17
CA ASP A 28 7.21 -17.65 2.18
C ASP A 28 7.54 -17.21 3.62
N CYS A 29 6.50 -16.94 4.42
CA CYS A 29 6.64 -16.53 5.82
C CYS A 29 7.47 -17.53 6.62
N PHE A 30 7.16 -18.82 6.56
CA PHE A 30 7.80 -19.81 7.44
C PHE A 30 9.08 -20.44 6.89
N TYR A 31 9.31 -20.42 5.57
CA TYR A 31 10.41 -21.16 4.95
C TYR A 31 11.44 -20.31 4.19
N ARG A 32 11.14 -19.06 3.80
CA ARG A 32 12.02 -18.31 2.87
C ARG A 32 13.31 -17.78 3.52
N GLY A 33 13.36 -17.61 4.84
CA GLY A 33 14.59 -17.42 5.64
C GLY A 33 15.48 -16.19 5.35
N ASP A 34 15.22 -15.44 4.28
CA ASP A 34 16.04 -14.34 3.76
C ASP A 34 15.69 -12.96 4.35
N PHE A 35 14.67 -12.91 5.21
CA PHE A 35 14.17 -11.69 5.83
C PHE A 35 13.84 -11.89 7.32
N ASP A 36 13.80 -10.76 8.01
CA ASP A 36 13.37 -10.64 9.38
C ASP A 36 11.91 -10.16 9.45
N ILE A 37 11.50 -9.34 8.48
CA ILE A 37 10.11 -8.91 8.26
C ILE A 37 9.71 -9.10 6.79
N LEU A 38 8.52 -9.61 6.53
CA LEU A 38 8.00 -9.82 5.18
C LEU A 38 6.53 -9.39 5.08
N GLU A 39 6.25 -8.55 4.08
CA GLU A 39 4.89 -8.28 3.63
C GLU A 39 4.62 -8.86 2.26
N THR A 40 3.39 -8.70 1.79
CA THR A 40 2.97 -9.26 0.51
C THR A 40 1.92 -8.43 -0.21
N VAL A 41 1.68 -8.77 -1.47
CA VAL A 41 0.68 -8.10 -2.30
C VAL A 41 -0.73 -8.29 -1.74
N ILE A 42 -1.44 -7.19 -1.56
CA ILE A 42 -2.86 -7.21 -1.19
C ILE A 42 -3.73 -7.40 -2.42
N TYR A 43 -4.67 -8.34 -2.35
CA TYR A 43 -5.67 -8.63 -3.38
C TYR A 43 -7.11 -8.46 -2.86
N PRO A 44 -7.96 -7.70 -3.57
CA PRO A 44 -9.38 -7.63 -3.24
C PRO A 44 -10.10 -8.98 -3.47
N ARG A 45 -10.72 -9.56 -2.44
CA ARG A 45 -11.37 -10.89 -2.49
C ARG A 45 -12.45 -11.01 -3.58
N ASN A 46 -13.25 -9.96 -3.75
CA ASN A 46 -14.33 -9.91 -4.74
C ASN A 46 -13.85 -9.57 -6.16
N ARG A 47 -12.52 -9.40 -6.38
CA ARG A 47 -11.88 -9.22 -7.70
C ARG A 47 -12.59 -8.20 -8.60
N GLY A 48 -13.06 -7.10 -8.03
CA GLY A 48 -13.73 -6.02 -8.78
C GLY A 48 -15.20 -6.27 -9.15
N SER A 49 -15.86 -7.31 -8.64
CA SER A 49 -17.30 -7.55 -8.90
C SER A 49 -18.23 -6.49 -8.31
N ARG A 50 -17.73 -5.67 -7.39
CA ARG A 50 -18.40 -4.50 -6.82
C ARG A 50 -17.61 -3.24 -7.13
N LEU A 51 -18.30 -2.11 -7.33
CA LEU A 51 -17.71 -0.83 -7.70
C LEU A 51 -16.52 -0.44 -6.80
N TYR A 52 -16.71 -0.47 -5.48
CA TYR A 52 -15.64 -0.06 -4.57
C TYR A 52 -14.52 -1.09 -4.45
N THR A 53 -14.77 -2.37 -4.75
CA THR A 53 -13.69 -3.37 -4.93
C THR A 53 -12.88 -3.08 -6.19
N PHE A 54 -13.53 -2.64 -7.27
CA PHE A 54 -12.87 -2.26 -8.52
C PHE A 54 -11.99 -1.01 -8.35
N ILE A 55 -12.51 0.00 -7.66
CA ILE A 55 -11.78 1.23 -7.31
C ILE A 55 -10.59 0.93 -6.36
N ASP A 56 -10.70 -0.11 -5.53
CA ASP A 56 -9.66 -0.49 -4.58
C ASP A 56 -8.52 -1.31 -5.21
N TYR A 57 -8.51 -1.50 -6.54
CA TYR A 57 -7.36 -2.04 -7.29
C TYR A 57 -6.09 -1.23 -7.03
N MET A 58 -6.24 0.03 -6.63
CA MET A 58 -5.15 0.88 -6.14
C MET A 58 -4.31 0.21 -5.05
N ARG A 59 -4.90 -0.62 -4.17
CA ARG A 59 -4.14 -1.31 -3.12
C ARG A 59 -3.14 -2.29 -3.70
N THR A 60 -3.60 -3.14 -4.62
CA THR A 60 -2.71 -4.08 -5.34
C THR A 60 -1.68 -3.30 -6.15
N ASN A 61 -2.08 -2.21 -6.81
CA ASN A 61 -1.18 -1.37 -7.58
C ASN A 61 -0.03 -0.80 -6.73
N ALA A 62 -0.36 -0.22 -5.58
CA ALA A 62 0.61 0.31 -4.62
C ALA A 62 1.54 -0.77 -4.08
N CYS A 63 1.03 -1.99 -3.85
CA CYS A 63 1.84 -3.13 -3.44
C CYS A 63 2.86 -3.54 -4.51
N LEU A 64 2.43 -3.61 -5.78
CA LEU A 64 3.27 -4.02 -6.90
C LEU A 64 4.30 -2.96 -7.33
N THR A 65 4.19 -1.73 -6.82
CA THR A 65 5.11 -0.62 -7.14
C THR A 65 5.91 -0.20 -5.92
N TRP A 66 5.25 0.43 -4.95
CA TRP A 66 5.89 1.05 -3.81
C TRP A 66 6.34 0.01 -2.79
N CYS A 67 5.44 -0.88 -2.36
CA CYS A 67 5.82 -1.88 -1.35
C CYS A 67 6.90 -2.81 -1.90
N SER A 68 6.66 -3.41 -3.07
CA SER A 68 7.60 -4.35 -3.68
C SER A 68 9.00 -3.78 -3.87
N LEU A 69 9.14 -2.57 -4.41
CA LEU A 69 10.45 -1.97 -4.66
C LEU A 69 11.14 -1.57 -3.35
N PHE A 70 10.45 -0.80 -2.52
CA PHE A 70 11.08 -0.16 -1.37
C PHE A 70 11.28 -1.11 -0.20
N GLN A 71 10.40 -2.09 -0.01
CA GLN A 71 10.55 -3.09 1.06
C GLN A 71 11.64 -4.10 0.72
N THR A 72 11.74 -4.56 -0.54
CA THR A 72 12.84 -5.44 -0.98
C THR A 72 14.21 -4.80 -0.78
N LEU A 73 14.29 -3.46 -0.85
CA LEU A 73 15.51 -2.70 -0.57
C LEU A 73 15.72 -2.39 0.92
N SER A 74 14.87 -2.92 1.82
CA SER A 74 14.84 -2.55 3.24
C SER A 74 14.83 -1.03 3.44
N LYS A 75 13.97 -0.34 2.68
CA LYS A 75 13.73 1.11 2.77
C LYS A 75 12.22 1.39 2.58
N PRO A 76 11.32 0.78 3.37
CA PRO A 76 9.87 0.86 3.16
C PRO A 76 9.37 2.30 3.08
N VAL A 77 8.56 2.61 2.07
CA VAL A 77 7.78 3.86 2.03
C VAL A 77 6.46 3.65 2.78
N TRP A 78 5.82 2.52 2.48
CA TRP A 78 4.60 2.03 3.09
C TRP A 78 4.86 0.68 3.74
N VAL A 79 4.12 0.38 4.79
CA VAL A 79 4.02 -0.92 5.47
C VAL A 79 2.54 -1.05 5.84
N HIS A 80 1.98 -2.25 5.79
CA HIS A 80 0.56 -2.50 5.93
C HIS A 80 0.25 -3.74 6.79
N GLY A 81 -0.65 -3.60 7.77
CA GLY A 81 -0.93 -4.65 8.76
C GLY A 81 -1.64 -5.89 8.24
N GLU A 82 -2.13 -5.90 6.99
CA GLU A 82 -2.99 -6.98 6.52
C GLU A 82 -2.32 -8.36 6.42
N ALA A 83 -0.99 -8.41 6.28
CA ALA A 83 -0.24 -9.66 6.20
C ALA A 83 1.26 -9.40 6.38
N MET A 84 1.71 -9.43 7.64
CA MET A 84 3.09 -9.18 8.00
C MET A 84 3.66 -10.37 8.78
N CYS A 85 4.71 -10.96 8.23
CA CYS A 85 5.46 -12.03 8.87
C CYS A 85 6.71 -11.47 9.52
N VAL A 86 6.96 -11.83 10.78
CA VAL A 86 8.07 -11.31 11.58
C VAL A 86 8.80 -12.47 12.24
N ASN A 87 10.13 -12.48 12.23
CA ASN A 87 10.91 -13.46 12.97
C ASN A 87 10.99 -13.14 14.47
N ALA A 88 11.35 -14.12 15.29
CA ALA A 88 11.47 -13.95 16.73
C ALA A 88 12.38 -12.78 17.14
N GLU A 89 13.49 -12.56 16.44
CA GLU A 89 14.45 -11.49 16.78
C GLU A 89 13.84 -10.09 16.61
N ALA A 90 13.13 -9.84 15.51
CA ALA A 90 12.45 -8.56 15.29
C ALA A 90 11.23 -8.40 16.20
N ASP A 91 10.47 -9.48 16.41
CA ASP A 91 9.29 -9.50 17.27
C ASP A 91 9.62 -9.21 18.75
N GLU A 92 10.73 -9.74 19.25
CA GLU A 92 11.19 -9.49 20.62
C GLU A 92 11.82 -8.10 20.77
N ALA A 93 12.40 -7.55 19.69
CA ALA A 93 13.13 -6.28 19.73
C ALA A 93 12.25 -5.05 19.55
N ILE A 94 11.16 -5.16 18.77
CA ILE A 94 10.33 -4.02 18.36
C ILE A 94 8.95 -4.13 19.01
N SER A 95 8.59 -3.11 19.81
CA SER A 95 7.27 -3.02 20.41
C SER A 95 6.21 -2.61 19.38
N TRP A 96 4.94 -2.92 19.64
CA TRP A 96 3.78 -2.37 18.94
C TRP A 96 3.17 -1.13 19.64
N ASP A 97 3.67 -0.78 20.83
CA ASP A 97 3.19 0.33 21.65
C ASP A 97 3.70 1.67 21.11
N PHE A 98 3.11 2.12 20.00
CA PHE A 98 3.35 3.41 19.38
C PHE A 98 2.13 4.31 19.52
N ASP A 99 2.35 5.60 19.78
CA ASP A 99 1.29 6.61 19.73
C ASP A 99 0.93 6.95 18.26
N SER A 100 0.37 5.97 17.55
CA SER A 100 0.07 6.06 16.12
C SER A 100 -1.16 5.24 15.74
N LYS A 101 -1.93 5.76 14.78
CA LYS A 101 -3.04 5.02 14.13
C LYS A 101 -2.60 4.21 12.90
N ALA A 102 -1.31 4.25 12.59
CA ALA A 102 -0.62 3.52 11.53
C ALA A 102 0.58 2.78 12.15
N GLU A 103 0.30 2.00 13.20
CA GLU A 103 1.29 1.24 13.97
C GLU A 103 2.12 0.29 13.11
N ASP A 104 1.53 -0.29 12.08
CA ASP A 104 2.17 -1.10 11.04
C ASP A 104 3.27 -0.33 10.28
N LEU A 105 2.96 0.88 9.81
CA LEU A 105 3.91 1.80 9.18
C LEU A 105 5.09 2.08 10.11
N VAL A 106 4.80 2.42 11.36
CA VAL A 106 5.81 2.78 12.35
C VAL A 106 6.69 1.57 12.67
N TYR A 107 6.07 0.41 12.93
CA TYR A 107 6.76 -0.84 13.22
C TYR A 107 7.78 -1.20 12.14
N GLY A 108 7.36 -1.33 10.89
CA GLY A 108 8.25 -1.77 9.82
C GLY A 108 9.37 -0.77 9.52
N GLN A 109 9.11 0.54 9.66
CA GLN A 109 10.15 1.56 9.47
C GLN A 109 11.15 1.60 10.62
N ILE A 110 10.71 1.43 11.87
CA ILE A 110 11.61 1.36 13.03
C ILE A 110 12.43 0.09 12.97
N ALA A 111 11.83 -1.05 12.63
CA ALA A 111 12.55 -2.30 12.54
C ALA A 111 13.71 -2.23 11.52
N VAL A 112 13.43 -1.72 10.32
CA VAL A 112 14.48 -1.49 9.31
C VAL A 112 15.55 -0.51 9.81
N SER A 113 15.16 0.54 10.55
CA SER A 113 16.12 1.48 11.15
C SER A 113 16.98 0.85 12.26
N ASN A 114 16.53 -0.27 12.84
CA ASN A 114 17.29 -1.09 13.80
C ASN A 114 18.12 -2.18 13.11
N GLY A 115 18.19 -2.18 11.77
CA GLY A 115 19.03 -3.10 10.99
C GLY A 115 18.34 -4.40 10.58
N PHE A 116 17.05 -4.57 10.88
CA PHE A 116 16.29 -5.74 10.40
C PHE A 116 16.05 -5.65 8.89
N ARG A 117 16.16 -6.79 8.22
CA ARG A 117 15.93 -6.92 6.78
C ARG A 117 14.46 -7.11 6.50
N MET A 118 13.90 -6.18 5.74
CA MET A 118 12.56 -6.31 5.20
C MET A 118 12.60 -6.94 3.81
N GLY A 119 11.65 -7.82 3.52
CA GLY A 119 11.43 -8.42 2.21
C GLY A 119 10.01 -8.18 1.71
N PHE A 120 9.77 -8.56 0.46
CA PHE A 120 8.43 -8.57 -0.12
C PHE A 120 8.15 -9.91 -0.83
N SER A 121 6.94 -10.43 -0.63
CA SER A 121 6.43 -11.62 -1.31
C SER A 121 5.37 -11.24 -2.34
N TYR A 122 5.39 -11.88 -3.51
CA TYR A 122 4.37 -11.72 -4.53
C TYR A 122 3.22 -12.74 -4.42
N SER A 123 3.22 -13.59 -3.39
CA SER A 123 2.24 -14.65 -3.18
C SER A 123 0.87 -14.12 -2.78
N GLY A 124 0.84 -13.17 -1.83
CA GLY A 124 -0.27 -12.27 -1.55
C GLY A 124 -1.19 -12.66 -0.40
N VAL A 125 -2.07 -11.71 -0.05
CA VAL A 125 -3.16 -11.82 0.93
C VAL A 125 -4.46 -11.31 0.33
N ASN A 126 -5.56 -12.00 0.59
CA ASN A 126 -6.89 -11.57 0.14
C ASN A 126 -7.62 -10.82 1.25
N ILE A 127 -8.14 -9.64 0.94
CA ILE A 127 -8.82 -8.77 1.90
C ILE A 127 -10.21 -8.39 1.41
N THR A 128 -11.02 -7.84 2.32
CA THR A 128 -12.30 -7.22 1.98
C THR A 128 -12.13 -5.72 1.77
N SER A 129 -12.28 -5.27 0.53
CA SER A 129 -12.30 -3.85 0.18
C SER A 129 -13.49 -3.12 0.79
N PRO A 130 -13.44 -1.78 0.91
CA PRO A 130 -14.60 -0.98 1.26
C PRO A 130 -15.82 -1.30 0.39
N LEU A 131 -17.01 -1.28 0.98
CA LEU A 131 -18.26 -1.62 0.29
C LEU A 131 -19.05 -0.40 -0.18
N THR A 132 -18.77 0.76 0.39
CA THR A 132 -19.47 2.02 0.09
C THR A 132 -18.47 3.19 -0.02
N ALA A 133 -18.89 4.30 -0.63
CA ALA A 133 -18.11 5.55 -0.66
C ALA A 133 -17.76 6.03 0.76
N LYS A 134 -18.69 5.86 1.71
CA LYS A 134 -18.51 6.26 3.10
C LYS A 134 -17.42 5.43 3.77
N ASP A 135 -17.41 4.11 3.54
CA ASP A 135 -16.37 3.23 4.05
C ASP A 135 -15.02 3.56 3.44
N PHE A 136 -14.98 3.82 2.12
CA PHE A 136 -13.75 4.19 1.43
C PHE A 136 -13.19 5.50 1.99
N LEU A 137 -14.00 6.54 2.13
CA LEU A 137 -13.57 7.83 2.69
C LEU A 137 -13.12 7.69 4.15
N ARG A 138 -13.83 6.90 4.96
CA ARG A 138 -13.46 6.61 6.35
C ARG A 138 -12.08 5.97 6.42
N GLN A 139 -11.85 4.94 5.60
CA GLN A 139 -10.57 4.24 5.55
C GLN A 139 -9.44 5.16 5.09
N ARG A 140 -9.62 5.92 4.00
CA ARG A 140 -8.59 6.84 3.50
C ARG A 140 -8.30 7.97 4.48
N ARG A 141 -9.32 8.49 5.18
CA ARG A 141 -9.12 9.48 6.25
C ARG A 141 -8.28 8.93 7.40
N ARG A 142 -8.55 7.71 7.85
CA ARG A 142 -7.72 7.05 8.88
C ARG A 142 -6.28 6.88 8.40
N TRP A 143 -6.07 6.42 7.17
CA TRP A 143 -4.72 6.20 6.64
C TRP A 143 -3.95 7.49 6.44
N THR A 144 -4.55 8.49 5.79
CA THR A 144 -3.89 9.78 5.53
C THR A 144 -3.44 10.43 6.84
N TRP A 145 -4.33 10.55 7.83
CA TRP A 145 -3.96 11.14 9.12
C TRP A 145 -3.08 10.22 9.95
N GLY A 146 -3.29 8.91 9.92
CA GLY A 146 -2.40 7.95 10.59
C GLY A 146 -0.95 8.09 10.12
N ILE A 147 -0.74 8.25 8.81
CA ILE A 147 0.59 8.49 8.24
C ILE A 147 1.13 9.86 8.67
N ILE A 148 0.36 10.94 8.50
CA ILE A 148 0.79 12.32 8.81
C ILE A 148 1.15 12.45 10.29
N ASP A 149 0.28 11.97 11.17
CA ASP A 149 0.47 11.99 12.62
C ASP A 149 1.70 11.16 12.99
N SER A 150 1.97 10.04 12.31
CA SER A 150 3.15 9.19 12.58
C SER A 150 4.49 9.82 12.20
N LEU A 151 4.52 10.83 11.32
CA LEU A 151 5.78 11.35 10.76
C LEU A 151 6.78 11.76 11.85
N HIS A 152 6.31 12.26 13.00
CA HIS A 152 7.17 12.68 14.11
C HIS A 152 7.84 11.52 14.85
N ILE A 153 7.29 10.30 14.76
CA ILE A 153 7.82 9.07 15.36
C ILE A 153 8.83 8.40 14.41
N LEU A 154 8.62 8.54 13.10
CA LEU A 154 9.44 7.85 12.10
C LEU A 154 10.92 8.27 12.18
N PRO A 155 11.87 7.32 12.00
CA PRO A 155 13.28 7.61 11.83
C PRO A 155 13.51 8.63 10.70
N HIS A 156 14.50 9.52 10.83
CA HIS A 156 14.68 10.68 9.95
C HIS A 156 14.67 10.34 8.44
N GLY A 157 15.44 9.32 8.02
CA GLY A 157 15.47 8.91 6.62
C GLY A 157 14.13 8.36 6.11
N SER A 158 13.37 7.69 6.97
CA SER A 158 12.07 7.15 6.62
C SER A 158 10.99 8.21 6.63
N ARG A 159 11.03 9.17 7.57
CA ARG A 159 10.21 10.39 7.56
C ARG A 159 10.35 11.15 6.24
N ILE A 160 11.58 11.43 5.79
CA ILE A 160 11.81 12.14 4.52
C ILE A 160 11.19 11.36 3.36
N ARG A 161 11.48 10.07 3.26
CA ARG A 161 11.02 9.22 2.17
C ARG A 161 9.49 9.12 2.12
N THR A 162 8.83 8.90 3.25
CA THR A 162 7.38 8.87 3.36
C THR A 162 6.76 10.22 3.03
N SER A 163 7.31 11.33 3.54
CA SER A 163 6.86 12.69 3.19
C SER A 163 6.97 12.97 1.69
N ILE A 164 8.09 12.60 1.05
CA ILE A 164 8.26 12.74 -0.40
C ILE A 164 7.20 11.92 -1.14
N ALA A 165 6.95 10.67 -0.73
CA ALA A 165 5.96 9.82 -1.38
C ALA A 165 4.53 10.38 -1.26
N ILE A 166 4.16 10.95 -0.11
CA ILE A 166 2.87 11.65 0.06
C ILE A 166 2.78 12.82 -0.92
N MET A 167 3.79 13.70 -0.94
CA MET A 167 3.82 14.88 -1.82
C MET A 167 3.73 14.46 -3.29
N PHE A 168 4.49 13.43 -3.68
CA PHE A 168 4.49 12.87 -5.02
C PHE A 168 3.11 12.37 -5.44
N GLY A 169 2.41 11.65 -4.55
CA GLY A 169 1.03 11.19 -4.78
C GLY A 169 0.02 12.32 -4.96
N PHE A 170 0.15 13.41 -4.21
CA PHE A 170 -0.72 14.58 -4.32
C PHE A 170 -0.38 15.50 -5.50
N LEU A 171 0.81 15.42 -6.08
CA LEU A 171 1.22 16.27 -7.19
C LEU A 171 1.06 15.58 -8.54
N ILE A 172 1.51 14.33 -8.69
CA ILE A 172 1.61 13.72 -10.02
C ILE A 172 0.26 13.43 -10.64
N PHE A 173 -0.63 12.76 -9.93
CA PHE A 173 -1.92 12.41 -10.53
C PHE A 173 -2.70 13.64 -11.02
N PRO A 174 -2.94 14.69 -10.20
CA PRO A 174 -3.69 15.86 -10.68
C PRO A 174 -2.92 16.66 -11.72
N SER A 175 -1.59 16.79 -11.60
CA SER A 175 -0.79 17.50 -12.61
C SER A 175 -0.84 16.78 -13.95
N SER A 176 -0.54 15.47 -13.98
CA SER A 176 -0.58 14.67 -15.21
C SER A 176 -1.97 14.67 -15.84
N ALA A 177 -3.04 14.57 -15.05
CA ALA A 177 -4.41 14.66 -15.56
C ALA A 177 -4.72 16.05 -16.16
N LEU A 178 -4.30 17.13 -15.49
CA LEU A 178 -4.47 18.50 -15.98
C LEU A 178 -3.70 18.72 -17.29
N PHE A 179 -2.42 18.38 -17.33
CA PHE A 179 -1.57 18.51 -18.51
C PHE A 179 -2.15 17.71 -19.70
N ALA A 180 -2.59 16.46 -19.47
CA ALA A 180 -3.21 15.66 -20.52
C ALA A 180 -4.45 16.33 -21.13
N VAL A 181 -5.32 16.92 -20.31
CA VAL A 181 -6.52 17.64 -20.77
C VAL A 181 -6.14 18.92 -21.51
N LEU A 182 -5.25 19.75 -20.95
CA LEU A 182 -4.86 21.02 -21.57
C LEU A 182 -4.17 20.80 -22.91
N THR A 183 -3.33 19.76 -23.03
CA THR A 183 -2.70 19.38 -24.29
C THR A 183 -3.73 18.87 -25.30
N ALA A 184 -4.66 18.01 -24.88
CA ALA A 184 -5.71 17.47 -25.77
C ALA A 184 -6.64 18.57 -26.32
N LEU A 185 -6.88 19.63 -25.54
CA LEU A 185 -7.66 20.81 -25.94
C LEU A 185 -6.84 21.85 -26.72
N ASN A 186 -5.55 21.60 -26.99
CA ASN A 186 -4.63 22.54 -27.63
C ASN A 186 -4.52 23.89 -26.90
N ILE A 187 -4.73 23.93 -25.57
CA ILE A 187 -4.60 25.14 -24.74
C ILE A 187 -3.12 25.42 -24.45
N ILE A 188 -2.32 24.37 -24.30
CA ILE A 188 -0.87 24.46 -24.08
C ILE A 188 -0.12 23.77 -25.22
N TYR A 189 1.05 24.32 -25.56
CA TYR A 189 2.01 23.66 -26.44
C TYR A 189 2.99 22.85 -25.60
N LEU A 190 3.22 21.60 -25.99
CA LEU A 190 4.30 20.77 -25.47
C LEU A 190 5.32 20.55 -26.59
N ASP A 191 6.60 20.73 -26.27
CA ASP A 191 7.68 20.32 -27.17
C ASP A 191 7.48 18.85 -27.58
N PRO A 192 7.75 18.48 -28.85
CA PRO A 192 7.54 17.12 -29.34
C PRO A 192 8.20 16.04 -28.47
N LEU A 193 9.37 16.31 -27.88
CA LEU A 193 10.04 15.37 -26.99
C LEU A 193 9.21 15.12 -25.72
N TYR A 194 8.74 16.18 -25.04
CA TYR A 194 7.92 16.05 -23.84
C TYR A 194 6.57 15.39 -24.13
N TYR A 195 5.98 15.68 -25.30
CA TYR A 195 4.76 15.01 -25.74
C TYR A 195 4.97 13.50 -25.89
N VAL A 196 6.01 13.07 -26.60
CA VAL A 196 6.34 11.65 -26.79
C VAL A 196 6.63 10.95 -25.46
N MET A 197 7.41 11.59 -24.58
CA MET A 197 7.67 11.05 -23.24
C MET A 197 6.38 10.89 -22.42
N GLY A 198 5.46 11.85 -22.50
CA GLY A 198 4.15 11.77 -21.86
C GLY A 198 3.31 10.59 -22.36
N ILE A 199 3.30 10.35 -23.67
CA ILE A 199 2.60 9.20 -24.26
C ILE A 199 3.22 7.88 -23.80
N ILE A 200 4.56 7.76 -23.81
CA ILE A 200 5.25 6.56 -23.31
C ILE A 200 4.91 6.32 -21.84
N ALA A 201 5.00 7.35 -21.00
CA ALA A 201 4.67 7.26 -19.58
C ALA A 201 3.21 6.82 -19.36
N MET A 202 2.27 7.35 -20.14
CA MET A 202 0.86 6.95 -20.09
C MET A 202 0.67 5.47 -20.50
N ILE A 203 1.32 5.02 -21.58
CA ILE A 203 1.26 3.62 -22.02
C ILE A 203 1.82 2.69 -20.94
N LEU A 204 2.97 3.01 -20.36
CA LEU A 204 3.58 2.22 -19.30
C LEU A 204 2.70 2.18 -18.04
N TRP A 205 2.10 3.32 -17.67
CA TRP A 205 1.15 3.39 -16.56
C TRP A 205 -0.08 2.52 -16.82
N LEU A 206 -0.66 2.59 -18.03
CA LEU A 206 -1.79 1.74 -18.42
C LEU A 206 -1.41 0.26 -18.39
N ILE A 207 -0.29 -0.15 -19.01
CA ILE A 207 0.18 -1.53 -19.00
C ILE A 207 0.36 -2.02 -17.56
N HIS A 208 0.95 -1.20 -16.69
CA HIS A 208 1.15 -1.55 -15.28
C HIS A 208 -0.18 -1.75 -14.53
N TRP A 209 -1.19 -0.93 -14.81
CA TRP A 209 -2.56 -1.13 -14.33
C TRP A 209 -3.21 -2.39 -14.90
N GLY A 210 -2.96 -2.71 -16.17
CA GLY A 210 -3.39 -3.96 -16.77
C GLY A 210 -2.76 -5.17 -16.07
N VAL A 211 -1.47 -5.13 -15.79
CA VAL A 211 -0.77 -6.17 -14.99
C VAL A 211 -1.38 -6.26 -13.60
N THR A 212 -1.67 -5.14 -12.95
CA THR A 212 -2.36 -5.11 -11.64
C THR A 212 -3.68 -5.88 -11.70
N GLY A 213 -4.54 -5.58 -12.67
CA GLY A 213 -5.80 -6.28 -12.84
C GLY A 213 -5.61 -7.78 -13.15
N TYR A 214 -4.66 -8.12 -14.01
CA TYR A 214 -4.30 -9.52 -14.28
C TYR A 214 -3.84 -10.25 -13.02
N MET A 215 -3.04 -9.62 -12.14
CA MET A 215 -2.58 -10.23 -10.89
C MET A 215 -3.72 -10.52 -9.92
N ILE A 216 -4.72 -9.62 -9.84
CA ILE A 216 -5.94 -9.80 -9.02
C ILE A 216 -6.78 -10.97 -9.52
N GLY A 217 -7.00 -11.05 -10.84
CA GLY A 217 -8.01 -11.94 -11.40
C GLY A 217 -7.49 -13.21 -12.08
N ARG A 218 -6.20 -13.24 -12.42
CA ARG A 218 -5.47 -14.30 -13.14
C ARG A 218 -6.15 -14.76 -14.44
N LYS A 219 -6.83 -13.84 -15.13
CA LYS A 219 -7.44 -14.07 -16.45
C LYS A 219 -7.28 -12.82 -17.33
N PRO A 220 -7.18 -12.95 -18.67
CA PRO A 220 -6.96 -11.82 -19.58
C PRO A 220 -8.00 -10.71 -19.46
N ARG A 221 -9.27 -11.04 -19.20
CA ARG A 221 -10.33 -10.03 -19.00
C ARG A 221 -10.02 -9.05 -17.86
N TYR A 222 -9.29 -9.49 -16.83
CA TYR A 222 -8.94 -8.61 -15.73
C TYR A 222 -7.78 -7.67 -16.07
N PHE A 223 -6.99 -7.98 -17.10
CA PHE A 223 -6.04 -7.01 -17.65
C PHE A 223 -6.79 -5.78 -18.16
N ILE A 224 -7.83 -5.99 -18.96
CA ILE A 224 -8.68 -4.90 -19.47
C ILE A 224 -9.38 -4.15 -18.32
N LEU A 225 -9.90 -4.87 -17.32
CA LEU A 225 -10.46 -4.22 -16.13
C LEU A 225 -9.42 -3.38 -15.39
N GLY A 226 -8.17 -3.85 -15.31
CA GLY A 226 -7.06 -3.08 -14.76
C GLY A 226 -6.82 -1.78 -15.52
N LEU A 227 -6.78 -1.83 -16.86
CA LEU A 227 -6.66 -0.62 -17.71
C LEU A 227 -7.77 0.38 -17.39
N ILE A 228 -9.02 -0.08 -17.32
CA ILE A 228 -10.19 0.76 -17.03
C ILE A 228 -10.13 1.29 -15.59
N ALA A 229 -9.61 0.51 -14.64
CA ALA A 229 -9.51 0.88 -13.23
C ALA A 229 -8.49 2.00 -12.98
N SER A 230 -7.53 2.19 -13.89
CA SER A 230 -6.41 3.13 -13.73
C SER A 230 -6.83 4.53 -13.30
N TYR A 231 -7.68 5.17 -14.10
CA TYR A 231 -8.14 6.53 -13.82
C TYR A 231 -9.16 6.60 -12.67
N PRO A 232 -10.26 5.80 -12.63
CA PRO A 232 -11.24 5.87 -11.55
C PRO A 232 -10.64 5.56 -10.17
N SER A 233 -9.74 4.58 -10.07
CA SER A 233 -9.09 4.22 -8.81
C SER A 233 -8.15 5.32 -8.32
N SER A 234 -7.36 5.90 -9.23
CA SER A 234 -6.45 7.01 -8.93
C SER A 234 -7.21 8.28 -8.55
N PHE A 235 -8.23 8.63 -9.33
CA PHE A 235 -9.10 9.77 -9.07
C PHE A 235 -9.80 9.65 -7.72
N TRP A 236 -10.41 8.49 -7.45
CA TRP A 236 -11.16 8.30 -6.21
C TRP A 236 -10.23 8.31 -4.98
N THR A 237 -9.04 7.71 -5.09
CA THR A 237 -8.02 7.76 -4.03
C THR A 237 -7.56 9.20 -3.79
N PHE A 238 -7.27 9.96 -4.85
CA PHE A 238 -6.88 11.36 -4.76
C PHE A 238 -7.95 12.23 -4.09
N ILE A 239 -9.20 12.15 -4.57
CA ILE A 239 -10.32 12.94 -4.04
C ILE A 239 -10.59 12.59 -2.58
N THR A 240 -10.65 11.31 -2.23
CA THR A 240 -10.94 10.91 -0.83
C THR A 240 -9.81 11.27 0.13
N SER A 241 -8.55 11.18 -0.31
CA SER A 241 -7.39 11.63 0.47
C SER A 241 -7.36 13.16 0.61
N SER A 242 -7.75 13.90 -0.43
CA SER A 242 -7.87 15.36 -0.38
C SER A 242 -8.98 15.80 0.58
N ILE A 243 -10.15 15.16 0.50
CA ILE A 243 -11.25 15.40 1.44
C ILE A 243 -10.82 15.03 2.86
N ALA A 244 -10.03 13.97 3.04
CA ALA A 244 -9.51 13.58 4.34
C ALA A 244 -8.62 14.65 4.97
N ILE A 245 -7.70 15.27 4.21
CA ILE A 245 -6.84 16.37 4.68
C ILE A 245 -7.66 17.60 5.06
N LEU A 246 -8.69 17.92 4.27
CA LEU A 246 -9.58 19.05 4.55
C LEU A 246 -10.48 18.81 5.76
N ARG A 247 -10.65 17.57 6.20
CA ARG A 247 -11.38 17.19 7.41
C ARG A 247 -10.42 17.02 8.58
N ARG A 248 -10.93 17.21 9.80
CA ARG A 248 -10.15 16.98 11.02
C ARG A 248 -9.64 15.52 11.11
N PRO A 249 -8.52 15.26 11.79
CA PRO A 249 -8.09 13.91 12.13
C PRO A 249 -9.22 13.09 12.78
N PRO A 250 -9.27 11.76 12.59
CA PRO A 250 -10.21 10.93 13.32
C PRO A 250 -9.86 10.93 14.81
N GLU A 251 -10.86 11.11 15.67
CA GLU A 251 -10.69 11.13 17.14
C GLU A 251 -10.44 9.72 17.71
N SER A 252 -10.92 8.68 17.00
CA SER A 252 -10.76 7.28 17.39
C SER A 252 -10.27 6.43 16.22
N PHE A 253 -9.89 5.17 16.50
CA PHE A 253 -9.57 4.21 15.45
C PHE A 253 -10.84 3.79 14.68
N GLU A 254 -11.09 4.45 13.55
CA GLU A 254 -12.28 4.22 12.73
C GLU A 254 -12.14 2.95 11.87
N VAL A 255 -12.73 1.84 12.33
CA VAL A 255 -12.82 0.58 11.56
C VAL A 255 -14.05 0.58 10.65
N ILE A 256 -13.89 0.06 9.43
CA ILE A 256 -15.03 -0.18 8.54
C ILE A 256 -15.64 -1.54 8.85
N LYS A 257 -16.98 -1.61 8.99
CA LYS A 257 -17.66 -2.89 9.22
C LYS A 257 -17.68 -3.67 7.91
N LYS A 258 -16.83 -4.69 7.81
CA LYS A 258 -16.77 -5.60 6.68
C LYS A 258 -17.71 -6.77 6.96
N LYS A 259 -18.95 -6.70 6.46
CA LYS A 259 -19.84 -7.88 6.52
C LYS A 259 -19.35 -8.88 5.47
N VAL A 260 -18.85 -10.02 5.95
CA VAL A 260 -18.45 -11.18 5.14
C VAL A 260 -19.67 -11.75 4.42
#